data_AF-S6A5Z4-F1
#
_entry.id   AF-S6A5Z4-F1
#
_cell.length_a   1.000
_cell.length_b   1.000
_cell.length_c   1.000
_cell.angle_alpha   90.00
_cell.angle_beta   90.00
_cell.angle_gamma   90.00
#
_symmetry.space_group_name_H-M   'P 1'
#
loop_
_entity.id
_entity.type
_entity.pdbx_description
1 polymer ?
#
loop_
_entity_poly.entity_id
_entity_poly.type
_entity_poly.pdbx_seq_one_letter_code
_entity_poly.pdbx_strand_id
1 'polypeptide(L)'
;MNTDPERITKGLAPLIELLKILGKIIRQIAEYEESEGQSLDNALNELFKPENLAKLSKELPIEVFGSFMASMVRFSVLYSKLVNFGSLSPEEKKQIAVELEEIAASWEKFVQKLQEIKDKNE
;
A
#
# COMPACT_ATOMS: atom_id res chain seq x y z
N MET A 1 -21.97 7.49 -28.25
CA MET A 1 -22.09 6.86 -26.91
C MET A 1 -23.45 6.21 -26.83
N ASN A 2 -23.52 4.90 -26.55
CA ASN A 2 -24.80 4.23 -26.37
C ASN A 2 -25.32 4.60 -24.98
N THR A 3 -26.42 5.36 -24.90
CA THR A 3 -26.99 5.87 -23.64
C THR A 3 -27.78 4.83 -22.88
N ASP A 4 -27.45 3.55 -23.07
CA ASP A 4 -28.06 2.41 -22.39
C ASP A 4 -27.79 2.51 -20.88
N PRO A 5 -28.84 2.70 -20.05
CA PRO A 5 -28.69 2.88 -18.61
C PRO A 5 -27.92 1.75 -17.92
N GLU A 6 -28.04 0.51 -18.40
CA GLU A 6 -27.35 -0.65 -17.80
C GLU A 6 -25.83 -0.56 -18.02
N ARG A 7 -25.41 -0.20 -19.24
CA ARG A 7 -23.99 -0.02 -19.58
C ARG A 7 -23.36 1.14 -18.83
N ILE A 8 -24.09 2.25 -18.68
CA ILE A 8 -23.62 3.42 -17.92
C ILE A 8 -23.41 3.02 -16.45
N THR A 9 -24.39 2.34 -15.85
CA THR A 9 -24.32 1.90 -14.45
C THR A 9 -23.14 0.96 -14.23
N LYS A 10 -22.93 -0.04 -15.10
CA LYS A 10 -21.79 -0.95 -15.02
C LYS A 10 -20.45 -0.24 -15.18
N GLY A 11 -20.36 0.75 -16.06
CA GLY A 11 -19.15 1.54 -16.28
C GLY A 11 -18.79 2.47 -15.11
N LEU A 12 -19.79 3.02 -14.42
CA LEU A 12 -19.58 3.93 -13.29
C LEU A 12 -19.30 3.21 -11.96
N ALA A 13 -19.78 1.97 -11.78
CA ALA A 13 -19.64 1.25 -10.52
C ALA A 13 -18.19 1.17 -10.01
N PRO A 14 -17.16 0.83 -10.81
CA PRO A 14 -15.77 0.81 -10.34
C PRO A 14 -15.25 2.20 -9.93
N LEU A 15 -15.69 3.27 -10.59
CA LEU A 15 -15.31 4.64 -10.25
C LEU A 15 -15.95 5.08 -8.93
N ILE A 16 -17.21 4.70 -8.69
CA ILE A 16 -17.90 4.96 -7.43
C ILE A 16 -17.16 4.27 -6.27
N GLU A 17 -16.77 3.00 -6.44
CA GLU A 17 -15.99 2.29 -5.42
C GLU A 17 -14.59 2.89 -5.22
N LEU A 18 -13.92 3.31 -6.29
CA LEU A 18 -12.64 4.03 -6.20
C LEU A 18 -12.78 5.29 -5.34
N LEU A 19 -13.81 6.12 -5.57
CA LEU A 19 -14.04 7.34 -4.80
C LEU A 19 -14.28 7.05 -3.31
N LYS A 20 -15.03 5.99 -2.98
CA LYS A 20 -15.25 5.57 -1.59
C LYS A 20 -13.95 5.13 -0.91
N ILE A 21 -13.13 4.33 -1.62
CA ILE A 21 -11.85 3.84 -1.12
C ILE A 21 -10.89 5.01 -0.91
N LEU A 22 -10.77 5.94 -1.87
CA LEU A 22 -9.93 7.13 -1.73
C LEU A 22 -10.36 7.98 -0.53
N GLY A 23 -11.66 8.21 -0.36
CA GLY A 23 -12.18 8.94 0.80
C GLY A 23 -11.84 8.27 2.13
N LYS A 24 -11.87 6.94 2.19
CA LYS A 24 -11.46 6.17 3.37
C LYS A 24 -9.95 6.32 3.63
N ILE A 25 -9.12 6.13 2.61
CA ILE A 25 -7.65 6.23 2.73
C ILE A 25 -7.24 7.62 3.21
N ILE A 26 -7.75 8.68 2.58
CA ILE A 26 -7.43 10.06 2.97
C ILE A 26 -7.79 10.33 4.44
N ARG A 27 -8.93 9.82 4.90
CA ARG A 27 -9.33 9.96 6.30
C ARG A 27 -8.38 9.23 7.26
N GLN A 28 -8.01 8.00 6.94
CA GLN A 28 -7.07 7.22 7.76
C GLN A 28 -5.70 7.90 7.82
N ILE A 29 -5.24 8.49 6.72
CA ILE A 29 -4.01 9.29 6.70
C ILE A 29 -4.17 10.50 7.62
N ALA A 30 -5.26 11.25 7.51
CA ALA A 30 -5.49 12.42 8.38
C ALA A 30 -5.53 12.04 9.87
N GLU A 31 -6.22 10.95 10.23
CA GLU A 31 -6.28 10.44 11.60
C GLU A 31 -4.88 10.06 12.14
N TYR A 32 -4.04 9.44 11.30
CA TYR A 32 -2.65 9.14 11.62
C TYR A 32 -1.82 10.43 11.81
N GLU A 33 -1.95 11.40 10.91
CA GLU A 33 -1.17 12.64 10.96
C GLU A 33 -1.54 13.48 12.20
N GLU A 34 -2.82 13.47 12.59
CA GLU A 34 -3.31 14.05 13.83
C GLU A 34 -2.74 13.35 15.07
N SER A 35 -2.66 12.02 15.08
CA SER A 35 -2.15 11.26 16.24
C SER A 35 -0.64 11.37 16.41
N GLU A 36 0.11 11.40 15.31
CA GLU A 36 1.58 11.42 15.32
C GLU A 36 2.17 12.83 15.29
N GLY A 37 1.35 13.85 15.00
CA GLY A 37 1.80 15.25 14.91
C GLY A 37 2.75 15.54 13.74
N GLN A 38 2.80 14.66 12.74
CA GLN A 38 3.62 14.79 11.54
C GLN A 38 2.91 14.20 10.33
N SER A 39 3.29 14.62 9.12
CA SER A 39 2.75 14.03 7.90
C SER A 39 3.18 12.57 7.71
N LEU A 40 2.34 11.77 7.04
CA LEU A 40 2.68 10.39 6.70
C LEU A 40 3.93 10.33 5.83
N ASP A 41 4.11 11.29 4.93
CA ASP A 41 5.31 11.39 4.09
C ASP A 41 6.58 11.56 4.94
N ASN A 42 6.56 12.43 5.95
CA ASN A 42 7.70 12.60 6.85
C ASN A 42 8.00 11.33 7.64
N ALA A 43 6.96 10.67 8.17
CA ALA A 43 7.14 9.43 8.90
C ALA A 43 7.74 8.31 8.04
N LEU A 44 7.29 8.19 6.79
CA LEU A 44 7.87 7.24 5.83
C LEU A 44 9.32 7.62 5.48
N ASN A 45 9.60 8.90 5.24
CA ASN A 45 10.96 9.37 4.96
C ASN A 45 11.92 9.07 6.12
N GLU A 46 11.48 9.26 7.37
CA GLU A 46 12.23 8.86 8.57
C GLU A 46 12.43 7.35 8.63
N LEU A 47 11.39 6.55 8.41
CA LEU A 47 11.47 5.09 8.39
C LEU A 47 12.51 4.58 7.37
N PHE A 48 12.54 5.19 6.18
CA PHE A 48 13.43 4.78 5.08
C PHE A 48 14.86 5.33 5.18
N LYS A 49 15.20 6.06 6.25
CA LYS A 49 16.60 6.41 6.49
C LYS A 49 17.46 5.15 6.69
N PRO A 50 18.67 5.08 6.11
CA PRO A 50 19.53 3.90 6.18
C PRO A 50 19.76 3.39 7.61
N GLU A 51 19.93 4.30 8.57
CA GLU A 51 20.14 3.97 9.98
C GLU A 51 18.94 3.28 10.63
N ASN A 52 17.72 3.64 10.22
CA ASN A 52 16.48 3.05 10.76
C ASN A 52 16.22 1.70 10.10
N LEU A 53 16.44 1.58 8.79
CA LEU A 53 16.41 0.29 8.11
C LEU A 53 17.45 -0.70 8.69
N ALA A 54 18.66 -0.22 9.01
CA ALA A 54 19.71 -1.04 9.62
C ALA A 54 19.40 -1.46 11.07
N LYS A 55 18.58 -0.70 11.80
CA LYS A 55 18.06 -1.12 13.11
C LYS A 55 17.01 -2.21 12.93
N LEU A 56 16.02 -1.97 12.07
CA LEU A 56 14.95 -2.92 11.77
C LEU A 56 15.49 -4.26 11.28
N SER A 57 16.53 -4.26 10.44
CA SER A 57 17.16 -5.49 9.96
C SER A 57 17.84 -6.33 11.05
N LYS A 58 18.15 -5.74 12.21
CA LYS A 58 18.74 -6.45 13.36
C LYS A 58 17.68 -7.02 14.30
N GLU A 59 16.52 -6.40 14.34
CA GLU A 59 15.41 -6.77 15.23
C GLU A 59 14.48 -7.81 14.60
N LEU A 60 14.38 -7.81 13.27
CA LEU A 60 13.50 -8.69 12.52
C LEU A 60 14.25 -9.92 11.96
N PRO A 61 13.56 -11.07 11.80
CA PRO A 61 14.08 -12.17 11.01
C PRO A 61 14.41 -11.71 9.59
N ILE A 62 15.55 -12.16 9.07
CA ILE A 62 16.08 -11.72 7.77
C ILE A 62 15.10 -12.03 6.63
N GLU A 63 14.31 -13.10 6.75
CA GLU A 63 13.29 -13.48 5.78
C GLU A 63 12.13 -12.47 5.74
N VAL A 64 11.70 -11.96 6.90
CA VAL A 64 10.61 -10.98 7.01
C VAL A 64 11.08 -9.62 6.49
N PHE A 65 12.24 -9.16 6.97
CA PHE A 65 12.81 -7.88 6.54
C PHE A 65 13.16 -7.90 5.04
N GLY A 66 13.79 -8.97 4.56
CA GLY A 66 14.11 -9.14 3.14
C GLY A 66 12.88 -9.18 2.24
N SER A 67 11.81 -9.87 2.67
CA SER A 67 10.54 -9.91 1.95
C SER A 67 9.89 -8.51 1.85
N PHE A 68 9.89 -7.76 2.95
CA PHE A 68 9.41 -6.38 2.99
C PHE A 68 10.21 -5.46 2.05
N MET A 69 11.54 -5.51 2.11
CA MET A 69 12.37 -4.70 1.21
C MET A 69 12.14 -5.06 -0.26
N ALA A 70 12.01 -6.35 -0.58
CA ALA A 70 11.71 -6.79 -1.93
C ALA A 70 10.31 -6.35 -2.41
N SER A 71 9.30 -6.34 -1.54
CA SER A 71 7.96 -5.86 -1.88
C SER A 71 7.92 -4.33 -2.03
N MET A 72 8.70 -3.58 -1.25
CA MET A 72 8.88 -2.14 -1.43
C MET A 72 9.45 -1.78 -2.81
N VAL A 73 10.49 -2.50 -3.26
CA VAL A 73 11.06 -2.30 -4.61
C VAL A 73 10.05 -2.66 -5.70
N ARG A 74 9.30 -3.75 -5.53
CA ARG A 74 8.24 -4.10 -6.49
C ARG A 74 7.14 -3.04 -6.53
N PHE A 75 6.75 -2.52 -5.37
CA PHE A 75 5.76 -1.46 -5.27
C PHE A 75 6.21 -0.19 -6.00
N SER A 76 7.48 0.23 -5.87
CA SER A 76 7.97 1.44 -6.55
C SER A 76 7.92 1.31 -8.08
N VAL A 77 8.20 0.11 -8.61
CA VAL A 77 8.05 -0.19 -10.04
C VAL A 77 6.58 -0.14 -10.46
N LEU A 78 5.69 -0.74 -9.66
CA LEU A 78 4.25 -0.80 -9.94
C LEU A 78 3.56 0.56 -9.83
N TYR A 79 4.04 1.43 -8.94
CA TYR A 79 3.46 2.75 -8.70
C TYR A 79 3.30 3.55 -10.00
N SER A 80 4.30 3.49 -10.88
CA SER A 80 4.27 4.13 -12.20
C SER A 80 3.11 3.65 -13.10
N LYS A 81 2.73 2.37 -12.99
CA LYS A 81 1.60 1.79 -13.72
C LYS A 81 0.27 2.16 -13.09
N LEU A 82 0.22 2.28 -11.76
CA LEU A 82 -0.99 2.66 -11.02
C LEU A 82 -1.43 4.08 -11.33
N VAL A 83 -0.47 5.02 -11.45
CA VAL A 83 -0.77 6.40 -11.86
C VAL A 83 -1.47 6.44 -13.22
N ASN A 84 -1.18 5.50 -14.11
CA ASN A 84 -1.74 5.41 -15.45
C ASN A 84 -2.69 4.21 -15.64
N PHE A 85 -3.34 3.73 -14.56
CA PHE A 85 -4.13 2.49 -14.63
C PHE A 85 -5.26 2.54 -15.69
N GLY A 86 -5.76 3.73 -16.02
CA GLY A 86 -6.80 3.93 -17.02
C GLY A 86 -6.41 3.44 -18.42
N SER A 87 -5.13 3.56 -18.81
CA SER A 87 -4.63 3.19 -20.14
C SER A 87 -4.26 1.71 -20.26
N LEU A 88 -4.28 0.96 -19.16
CA LEU A 88 -3.89 -0.45 -19.15
C LEU A 88 -4.95 -1.36 -19.76
N SER A 89 -4.52 -2.44 -20.39
CA SER A 89 -5.40 -3.51 -20.84
C SER A 89 -6.09 -4.21 -19.65
N PRO A 90 -7.21 -4.91 -19.87
CA PRO A 90 -7.86 -5.69 -18.81
C PRO A 90 -6.94 -6.72 -18.16
N GLU A 91 -6.03 -7.33 -18.92
CA GLU A 91 -5.11 -8.35 -18.40
C GLU A 91 -4.03 -7.72 -17.52
N GLU A 92 -3.45 -6.60 -17.94
CA GLU A 92 -2.50 -5.83 -17.12
C GLU A 92 -3.14 -5.37 -15.80
N LYS A 93 -4.41 -4.95 -15.83
CA LYS A 93 -5.15 -4.56 -14.61
C LYS A 93 -5.28 -5.72 -13.62
N LYS A 94 -5.60 -6.93 -14.11
CA LYS A 94 -5.70 -8.12 -13.25
C LYS A 94 -4.35 -8.50 -12.66
N GLN A 95 -3.30 -8.49 -13.49
CA GLN A 95 -1.95 -8.83 -13.04
C GLN A 95 -1.46 -7.85 -11.95
N ILE A 96 -1.68 -6.55 -12.15
CA ILE A 96 -1.32 -5.53 -11.15
C ILE A 96 -2.13 -5.71 -9.86
N ALA A 97 -3.42 -6.08 -9.95
CA ALA A 97 -4.22 -6.34 -8.77
C ALA A 97 -3.63 -7.47 -7.92
N VAL A 98 -3.24 -8.59 -8.55
CA VAL A 98 -2.57 -9.71 -7.86
C VAL A 98 -1.24 -9.25 -7.23
N GLU A 99 -0.42 -8.51 -7.97
CA GLU A 99 0.86 -8.03 -7.44
C GLU A 99 0.68 -7.07 -6.25
N LEU A 100 -0.36 -6.22 -6.27
CA LEU A 100 -0.71 -5.36 -5.14
C LEU A 100 -1.15 -6.17 -3.91
N GLU A 101 -1.97 -7.21 -4.10
CA GLU A 101 -2.41 -8.09 -3.02
C GLU A 101 -1.22 -8.82 -2.38
N GLU A 102 -0.26 -9.28 -3.17
CA GLU A 102 0.98 -9.91 -2.67
C GLU A 102 1.87 -8.93 -1.89
N ILE A 103 1.98 -7.68 -2.36
CA ILE A 103 2.72 -6.62 -1.67
C ILE A 103 2.05 -6.30 -0.32
N ALA A 104 0.73 -6.13 -0.30
CA ALA A 104 -0.03 -5.89 0.91
C ALA A 104 0.17 -7.02 1.93
N ALA A 105 0.07 -8.28 1.51
CA ALA A 105 0.32 -9.43 2.38
C ALA A 105 1.76 -9.49 2.93
N SER A 106 2.76 -9.04 2.16
CA SER A 106 4.14 -8.90 2.62
C SER A 106 4.28 -7.84 3.71
N TRP A 107 3.62 -6.69 3.55
CA TRP A 107 3.65 -5.60 4.51
C TRP A 107 2.87 -5.93 5.78
N GLU A 108 1.74 -6.63 5.68
CA GLU A 108 0.99 -7.14 6.83
C GLU A 108 1.85 -8.07 7.70
N LYS A 109 2.58 -9.02 7.10
CA LYS A 109 3.50 -9.89 7.83
C LYS A 109 4.60 -9.12 8.54
N PHE A 110 5.13 -8.08 7.90
CA PHE A 110 6.13 -7.21 8.49
C PHE A 110 5.57 -6.48 9.73
N VAL A 111 4.39 -5.87 9.60
CA VAL A 111 3.72 -5.17 10.72
C VAL A 111 3.37 -6.11 11.87
N GLN A 112 2.82 -7.29 11.56
CA GLN A 112 2.54 -8.32 12.57
C GLN A 112 3.81 -8.70 13.34
N LYS A 113 4.95 -8.83 12.63
CA LYS A 113 6.19 -9.20 13.29
C LYS A 113 6.73 -8.12 14.21
N LEU A 114 6.56 -6.85 13.85
CA LEU A 114 6.89 -5.72 14.73
C LEU A 114 6.03 -5.72 15.99
N GLN A 115 4.74 -6.03 15.88
CA GLN A 115 3.84 -6.14 17.04
C GLN A 115 4.28 -7.28 17.97
N GLU A 116 4.59 -8.46 17.44
CA GLU A 116 5.10 -9.58 18.25
C GLU A 116 6.40 -9.27 19.01
N ILE A 117 7.26 -8.42 18.44
CA ILE A 117 8.50 -7.99 19.10
C ILE A 117 8.19 -7.01 20.23
N LYS A 118 7.26 -6.07 20.00
CA LYS A 118 6.80 -5.13 21.02
C LYS A 118 6.21 -5.85 22.23
N ASP A 119 5.27 -6.77 22.00
CA ASP A 119 4.56 -7.50 23.05
C ASP A 119 5.45 -8.44 23.89
N LYS A 120 6.67 -8.77 23.41
CA LYS A 120 7.66 -9.56 24.16
C LYS A 120 8.58 -8.72 25.04
N ASN A 121 8.63 -7.41 24.80
CA ASN A 121 9.49 -6.47 25.51
C ASN A 121 8.71 -5.62 26.54
N GLU A 122 7.39 -5.78 26.60
CA GLU A 122 6.50 -5.29 27.67
C GLU A 122 6.27 -6.37 28.73
#